data_AF-A0A961LFW2-F1
#
_entry.id   AF-A0A961LFW2-F1
#
_cell.length_a   1.000
_cell.length_b   1.000
_cell.length_c   1.000
_cell.angle_alpha   90.00
_cell.angle_beta   90.00
_cell.angle_gamma   90.00
#
_symmetry.space_group_name_H-M   'P 1'
#
loop_
_entity.id
_entity.type
_entity.pdbx_description
1 polymer ?
#
loop_
_entity_poly.entity_id
_entity_poly.type
_entity_poly.pdbx_seq_one_letter_code
_entity_poly.pdbx_strand_id
1 'polypeptide(L)'
;MTWEEYQASTPAAPSNLRLLRDADNHVYLFWDLPPVPPTGLKTAYDPVIAGFRVFRIAGQTDAAEIGTSRSTVFLLDAGSMIPGTRLAVATVQRSGHASELSAELVVPAR
;
A
#
# COMPACT_ATOMS: atom_id res chain seq x y z
N MET A 1 -24.42 -2.40 -7.90
CA MET A 1 -23.58 -1.63 -6.98
C MET A 1 -23.49 -0.22 -7.53
N THR A 2 -23.98 0.76 -6.78
CA THR A 2 -23.83 2.18 -7.11
C THR A 2 -22.39 2.63 -6.78
N TRP A 3 -21.97 3.78 -7.32
CA TRP A 3 -20.66 4.35 -7.00
C TRP A 3 -20.50 4.65 -5.51
N GLU A 4 -21.57 5.09 -4.85
CA GLU A 4 -21.61 5.37 -3.41
C GLU A 4 -21.44 4.08 -2.58
N GLU A 5 -22.06 2.98 -3.00
CA GLU A 5 -21.89 1.66 -2.36
C GLU A 5 -20.45 1.13 -2.54
N TYR A 6 -19.84 1.35 -3.71
CA TYR A 6 -18.45 0.98 -3.95
C TYR A 6 -17.50 1.75 -3.02
N GLN A 7 -17.60 3.09 -2.98
CA GLN A 7 -16.80 3.92 -2.06
C GLN A 7 -17.03 3.57 -0.59
N ALA A 8 -18.27 3.19 -0.23
CA ALA A 8 -18.54 2.70 1.12
C ALA A 8 -17.72 1.42 1.41
N SER A 9 -17.61 0.51 0.46
CA SER A 9 -16.90 -0.76 0.62
C SER A 9 -15.37 -0.67 0.52
N THR A 10 -14.82 0.40 -0.07
CA THR A 10 -13.37 0.58 -0.28
C THR A 10 -12.59 0.72 1.04
N PRO A 11 -11.48 -0.03 1.24
CA PRO A 11 -10.62 0.15 2.41
C PRO A 11 -9.82 1.46 2.34
N ALA A 12 -9.37 1.95 3.49
CA ALA A 12 -8.42 3.06 3.54
C ALA A 12 -7.03 2.63 3.04
N ALA A 13 -6.30 3.58 2.44
CA ALA A 13 -4.93 3.37 2.03
C ALA A 13 -3.99 3.30 3.25
N PRO A 14 -2.87 2.56 3.16
CA PRO A 14 -1.82 2.59 4.17
C PRO A 14 -1.22 3.98 4.35
N SER A 15 -0.58 4.21 5.50
CA SER A 15 0.07 5.47 5.83
C SER A 15 1.46 5.26 6.42
N ASN A 16 2.21 6.36 6.62
CA ASN A 16 3.53 6.34 7.27
C ASN A 16 4.53 5.37 6.63
N LEU A 17 4.62 5.43 5.30
CA LEU A 17 5.60 4.66 4.55
C LEU A 17 7.00 5.05 5.00
N ARG A 18 7.87 4.06 5.18
CA ARG A 18 9.26 4.27 5.65
C ARG A 18 10.17 3.15 5.16
N LEU A 19 11.44 3.48 4.97
CA LEU A 19 12.48 2.53 4.58
C LEU A 19 13.33 2.19 5.79
N LEU A 20 13.62 0.90 5.97
CA LEU A 20 14.61 0.41 6.93
C LEU A 20 15.62 -0.47 6.19
N ARG A 21 16.89 -0.37 6.57
CA ARG A 21 17.95 -1.25 6.08
C ARG A 21 18.39 -2.17 7.21
N ASP A 22 18.54 -3.46 6.92
CA ASP A 22 19.11 -4.41 7.89
C ASP A 22 20.66 -4.48 7.81
N ALA A 23 21.26 -5.34 8.62
CA ALA A 23 22.71 -5.54 8.65
C ALA A 23 23.26 -6.17 7.35
N ASP A 24 22.43 -6.95 6.65
CA ASP A 24 22.75 -7.61 5.39
C ASP A 24 22.47 -6.70 4.17
N ASN A 25 22.19 -5.42 4.42
CA ASN A 25 21.99 -4.38 3.42
C ASN A 25 20.69 -4.54 2.59
N HIS A 26 19.78 -5.43 3.00
CA HIS A 26 18.43 -5.50 2.48
C HIS A 26 17.65 -4.26 2.90
N VAL A 27 16.76 -3.79 2.02
CA VAL A 27 15.91 -2.65 2.32
C VAL A 27 14.46 -3.07 2.32
N TYR A 28 13.77 -2.71 3.40
CA TYR A 28 12.39 -3.02 3.64
C TYR A 28 11.56 -1.73 3.57
N LEU A 29 10.46 -1.80 2.84
CA LEU A 29 9.39 -0.81 2.91
C LEU A 29 8.42 -1.24 4.00
N PHE A 30 8.21 -0.37 4.99
CA PHE A 30 7.21 -0.53 6.04
C PHE A 30 6.11 0.51 5.90
N TRP A 31 4.93 0.19 6.43
CA TRP A 31 3.80 1.11 6.55
C TRP A 31 2.99 0.78 7.81
N ASP A 32 2.04 1.65 8.15
CA ASP A 32 1.10 1.41 9.23
C ASP A 32 -0.19 0.82 8.68
N LEU A 33 -0.86 -0.01 9.49
CA LEU A 33 -2.16 -0.58 9.13
C LEU A 33 -3.16 0.54 8.86
N PRO A 34 -3.95 0.45 7.78
CA PRO A 34 -4.99 1.43 7.51
C PRO A 34 -6.08 1.35 8.59
N PRO A 35 -6.73 2.48 8.92
CA PRO A 35 -7.83 2.49 9.88
C PRO A 35 -9.01 1.65 9.35
N VAL A 36 -9.57 0.82 10.22
CA VAL A 36 -10.80 0.06 9.96
C VAL A 36 -11.97 0.90 10.50
N PRO A 37 -12.98 1.25 9.68
CA PRO A 37 -14.19 1.93 10.14
C PRO A 37 -14.87 1.15 11.27
N PRO A 38 -15.50 1.83 12.25
CA PRO A 38 -16.26 1.19 13.30
C PRO A 38 -17.31 0.22 12.73
N THR A 39 -17.40 -0.97 13.33
CA THR A 39 -18.42 -1.97 13.00
C THR A 39 -19.82 -1.37 13.21
N GLY A 40 -20.62 -1.32 12.14
CA GLY A 40 -22.00 -0.80 12.18
C GLY A 40 -22.30 0.33 11.20
N LEU A 41 -21.30 0.95 10.58
CA LEU A 41 -21.53 2.04 9.62
C LEU A 41 -21.75 1.58 8.18
N LYS A 42 -21.35 0.36 7.81
CA LYS A 42 -21.35 -0.09 6.41
C LYS A 42 -21.56 -1.60 6.29
N THR A 43 -22.74 -2.00 5.81
CA THR A 43 -23.11 -3.42 5.61
C THR A 43 -22.27 -4.11 4.52
N ALA A 44 -21.68 -3.34 3.60
CA ALA A 44 -20.88 -3.84 2.48
C ALA A 44 -19.36 -3.80 2.70
N TYR A 45 -18.88 -3.36 3.87
CA TYR A 45 -17.45 -3.22 4.17
C TYR A 45 -16.88 -4.51 4.78
N ASP A 46 -15.84 -5.09 4.18
CA ASP A 46 -15.12 -6.24 4.76
C ASP A 46 -13.95 -5.74 5.62
N PRO A 47 -13.99 -5.91 6.96
CA PRO A 47 -12.91 -5.44 7.83
C PRO A 47 -11.63 -6.29 7.72
N VAL A 48 -11.69 -7.42 7.01
CA VAL A 48 -10.54 -8.31 6.88
C VAL A 48 -9.64 -7.85 5.73
N ILE A 49 -8.44 -7.38 6.07
CA ILE A 49 -7.37 -7.11 5.11
C ILE A 49 -6.77 -8.45 4.67
N ALA A 50 -6.82 -8.74 3.38
CA ALA A 50 -6.18 -9.91 2.77
C ALA A 50 -4.69 -9.68 2.49
N GLY A 51 -4.29 -8.43 2.27
CA GLY A 51 -2.92 -8.04 2.08
C GLY A 51 -2.77 -6.65 1.48
N PHE A 52 -1.61 -6.43 0.87
CA PHE A 52 -1.18 -5.15 0.32
C PHE A 52 -0.55 -5.37 -1.05
N ARG A 53 -0.77 -4.42 -1.95
CA ARG A 53 -0.06 -4.31 -3.24
C ARG A 53 0.92 -3.16 -3.18
N VAL A 54 2.13 -3.39 -3.64
CA VAL A 54 3.22 -2.41 -3.62
C VAL A 54 3.50 -1.98 -5.05
N PHE A 55 3.60 -0.66 -5.24
CA PHE A 55 3.76 -0.05 -6.56
C PHE A 55 5.01 0.81 -6.62
N ARG A 56 5.63 0.80 -7.79
CA ARG A 56 6.60 1.80 -8.22
C ARG A 56 5.92 2.79 -9.15
N ILE A 57 6.07 4.08 -8.85
CA ILE A 57 5.45 5.16 -9.62
C ILE A 57 6.47 5.75 -10.60
N ALA A 58 6.20 5.60 -11.90
CA ALA A 58 6.91 6.24 -12.99
C ALA A 58 6.07 7.43 -13.50
N GLY A 59 6.58 8.66 -13.40
CA GLY A 59 5.80 9.85 -13.81
C GLY A 59 4.53 10.08 -12.97
N GLN A 60 3.60 10.92 -13.42
CA GLN A 60 2.42 11.29 -12.61
C GLN A 60 1.27 10.28 -12.67
N THR A 61 1.27 9.34 -13.62
CA THR A 61 0.13 8.47 -13.89
C THR A 61 0.47 6.98 -14.02
N ASP A 62 1.74 6.60 -14.18
CA ASP A 62 2.10 5.18 -14.33
C ASP A 62 2.50 4.58 -12.98
N ALA A 63 1.65 3.70 -12.46
CA ALA A 63 1.96 2.84 -11.31
C ALA A 63 2.19 1.41 -11.81
N ALA A 64 3.39 0.89 -11.62
CA ALA A 64 3.71 -0.51 -11.90
C ALA A 64 3.69 -1.30 -10.58
N GLU A 65 2.87 -2.35 -10.48
CA GLU A 65 2.90 -3.25 -9.33
C GLU A 65 4.25 -4.00 -9.31
N ILE A 66 4.95 -3.93 -8.19
CA ILE A 66 6.24 -4.61 -7.98
C ILE A 66 6.13 -5.81 -7.05
N GLY A 67 4.98 -5.97 -6.37
CA GLY A 67 4.71 -7.16 -5.58
C GLY A 67 3.54 -7.00 -4.61
N THR A 68 3.34 -8.06 -3.82
CA THR A 68 2.30 -8.13 -2.79
C THR A 68 2.89 -8.54 -1.45
N SER A 69 2.24 -8.15 -0.35
CA SER A 69 2.58 -8.59 1.00
C SER A 69 1.32 -8.92 1.79
N ARG A 70 1.41 -9.92 2.68
CA ARG A 70 0.36 -10.23 3.67
C ARG A 70 0.57 -9.51 5.01
N SER A 71 1.66 -8.77 5.14
CA SER A 71 2.07 -8.05 6.36
C SER A 71 2.36 -6.59 6.03
N THR A 72 2.63 -5.76 7.02
CA THR A 72 2.95 -4.33 6.82
C THR A 72 4.41 -4.05 6.46
N VAL A 73 5.04 -5.01 5.79
CA VAL A 73 6.43 -4.95 5.36
C VAL A 73 6.60 -5.63 4.00
N PHE A 74 7.47 -5.08 3.16
CA PHE A 74 7.86 -5.64 1.87
C PHE A 74 9.36 -5.48 1.65
N LEU A 75 10.03 -6.55 1.23
CA LEU A 75 11.44 -6.52 0.83
C LEU A 75 11.56 -5.91 -0.56
N LEU A 76 12.29 -4.80 -0.69
CA LEU A 76 12.52 -4.14 -1.97
C LEU A 76 13.66 -4.82 -2.73
N ASP A 77 13.48 -4.93 -4.04
CA ASP A 77 14.56 -5.29 -4.94
C ASP A 77 15.51 -4.11 -5.22
N ALA A 78 16.66 -4.40 -5.80
CA ALA A 78 17.64 -3.38 -6.15
C ALA A 78 17.10 -2.34 -7.16
N GLY A 79 16.18 -2.74 -8.04
CA GLY A 79 15.57 -1.86 -9.05
C GLY A 79 14.61 -0.82 -8.46
N SER A 80 14.10 -1.07 -7.25
CA SER A 80 13.22 -0.18 -6.49
C SER A 80 14.01 0.74 -5.55
N MET A 81 15.32 0.53 -5.43
CA MET A 81 16.23 1.27 -4.56
C MET A 81 17.00 2.39 -5.26
N ILE A 82 16.65 2.71 -6.51
CA ILE A 82 17.25 3.81 -7.25
C ILE A 82 16.78 5.14 -6.62
N PRO A 83 17.68 6.06 -6.24
CA PRO A 83 17.29 7.36 -5.70
C PRO A 83 16.29 8.10 -6.60
N GLY A 84 15.27 8.72 -5.99
CA GLY A 84 14.18 9.38 -6.71
C GLY A 84 13.06 8.44 -7.17
N THR A 85 13.21 7.12 -6.99
CA THR A 85 12.11 6.17 -7.18
C THR A 85 10.98 6.50 -6.20
N ARG A 86 9.75 6.51 -6.70
CA ARG A 86 8.55 6.76 -5.89
C ARG A 86 7.80 5.46 -5.65
N LEU A 87 7.44 5.22 -4.40
CA LEU A 87 6.81 4.00 -3.93
C LEU A 87 5.46 4.33 -3.30
N ALA A 88 4.46 3.48 -3.54
CA ALA A 88 3.16 3.58 -2.91
C ALA A 88 2.61 2.18 -2.59
N VAL A 89 1.66 2.11 -1.66
CA VAL A 89 1.04 0.85 -1.25
C VAL A 89 -0.48 1.01 -1.29
N ALA A 90 -1.19 -0.02 -1.73
CA ALA A 90 -2.65 -0.12 -1.61
C ALA A 90 -3.04 -1.30 -0.70
N THR A 91 -4.07 -1.11 0.12
CA THR A 91 -4.70 -2.17 0.91
C THR A 91 -5.62 -2.99 0.03
N VAL A 92 -5.65 -4.31 0.23
CA VAL A 92 -6.62 -5.21 -0.41
C VAL A 92 -7.41 -5.94 0.67
N GLN A 93 -8.73 -5.80 0.65
CA GLN A 93 -9.64 -6.57 1.51
C GLN A 93 -9.83 -8.00 1.00
N ARG A 94 -10.30 -8.89 1.87
CA ARG A 94 -10.70 -10.25 1.48
C ARG A 94 -11.83 -10.27 0.45
N SER A 95 -12.72 -9.29 0.46
CA SER A 95 -13.73 -9.10 -0.59
C SER A 95 -13.17 -8.77 -1.97
N GLY A 96 -11.87 -8.44 -2.07
CA GLY A 96 -11.20 -8.07 -3.31
C GLY A 96 -11.17 -6.56 -3.60
N HIS A 97 -11.82 -5.73 -2.78
CA HIS A 97 -11.73 -4.28 -2.93
C HIS A 97 -10.34 -3.78 -2.54
N ALA A 98 -9.77 -2.93 -3.40
CA ALA A 98 -8.50 -2.26 -3.16
C ALA A 98 -8.74 -0.79 -2.79
N SER A 99 -7.90 -0.25 -1.91
CA SER A 99 -7.86 1.18 -1.63
C SER A 99 -7.27 1.95 -2.83
N GLU A 100 -7.38 3.26 -2.78
CA GLU A 100 -6.45 4.15 -3.48
C GLU A 100 -4.99 3.89 -3.04
N LEU A 101 -4.03 4.44 -3.79
CA LEU A 101 -2.63 4.43 -3.40
C LEU A 101 -2.40 5.29 -2.14
N SER A 102 -1.46 4.87 -1.30
CA SER A 102 -0.94 5.68 -0.21
C SER A 102 -0.27 6.97 -0.74
N ALA A 103 0.04 7.89 0.17
CA ALA A 103 1.02 8.93 -0.12
C ALA A 103 2.34 8.30 -0.61
N GLU A 104 2.96 8.94 -1.60
CA GLU A 104 4.20 8.46 -2.21
C GLU A 104 5.37 8.62 -1.24
N LEU A 105 6.21 7.59 -1.12
CA LEU A 105 7.54 7.69 -0.52
C LEU A 105 8.58 7.82 -1.64
N VAL A 106 9.42 8.85 -1.55
CA VAL A 106 10.58 9.02 -2.44
C VAL A 106 11.79 8.33 -1.81
N VAL A 107 12.42 7.42 -2.55
CA VAL A 107 13.68 6.80 -2.13
C VAL A 107 14.77 7.88 -2.06
N PRO A 108 15.39 8.11 -0.89
CA PRO A 108 16.37 9.17 -0.72
C PRO A 108 17.66 8.88 -1.50
N ALA A 109 18.35 9.94 -1.89
CA ALA A 109 19.77 9.83 -2.25
C ALA A 109 20.57 9.42 -1.01
N ARG A 110 21.60 8.58 -1.21
CA ARG A 110 22.54 8.23 -0.14
C ARG A 110 23.42 9.42 0.24
#